data_AF-A0A4Y2P6Y6-F1
#
_entry.id   AF-A0A4Y2P6Y6-F1
#
_cell.length_a   1.000
_cell.length_b   1.000
_cell.length_c   1.000
_cell.angle_alpha   90.00
_cell.angle_beta   90.00
_cell.angle_gamma   90.00
#
_symmetry.space_group_name_H-M   'P 1'
#
loop_
_entity.id
_entity.type
_entity.pdbx_description
1 polymer ?
#
loop_
_entity_poly.entity_id
_entity_poly.type
_entity_poly.pdbx_seq_one_letter_code
_entity_poly.pdbx_strand_id
1 'polypeptide(L)'
;MVYKCGVFDCKGNYASGQKVSIFKFLKDPKLSKIWETRIMRENFKPTTSSRVCELHFRKEDVLRETEYIDEKSGTLLRIPLQYPKLKEGAIPMFVSDKYPPSLQPPMIVSRESPSRKRKRLEDKLVRKTQEASIETANYYMKRVTFTNLAELNFLRNSKVFILPHESTLRRVCSEFGVNPSQEQDDDSFLGYITQKFNFLGDKDKTISLMIDEIHLRPTYDYVGGKLYVINNVVAEGLNLLGAENNIFHHKDTADYIKIIHRWWSVMNIKTKYKGDHKLDDFQKPLMKEFDSEPKYKFLIDFGQWLKRWEKMDSNTGCLTTQTHLAISHTTEAMPALAT
;
A
#
# COMPACT_ATOMS: atom_id res chain seq x y z
N MET A 1 41.60 11.49 -21.51
CA MET A 1 42.90 11.29 -20.81
C MET A 1 42.65 10.34 -19.64
N VAL A 2 43.36 9.20 -19.55
CA VAL A 2 43.17 8.24 -18.46
C VAL A 2 44.05 8.64 -17.27
N TYR A 3 43.47 8.94 -16.11
CA TYR A 3 44.27 9.26 -14.93
C TYR A 3 44.86 7.99 -14.30
N LYS A 4 46.09 8.13 -13.82
CA LYS A 4 46.89 7.05 -13.22
C LYS A 4 46.86 7.16 -11.70
N CYS A 5 47.05 6.03 -11.00
CA CYS A 5 47.10 6.04 -9.54
C CYS A 5 48.34 6.78 -9.03
N GLY A 6 48.13 7.64 -8.03
CA GLY A 6 49.17 8.44 -7.38
C GLY A 6 49.86 7.74 -6.21
N VAL A 7 49.44 6.54 -5.79
CA VAL A 7 50.06 5.81 -4.67
C VAL A 7 51.43 5.26 -5.09
N PHE A 8 52.39 5.19 -4.15
CA PHE A 8 53.69 4.58 -4.38
C PHE A 8 53.56 3.11 -4.81
N ASP A 9 54.39 2.69 -5.78
CA ASP A 9 54.42 1.35 -6.39
C ASP A 9 53.07 0.82 -6.96
N CYS A 10 52.05 1.67 -7.10
CA CYS A 10 50.78 1.27 -7.69
C CYS A 10 50.78 1.46 -9.22
N LYS A 11 50.51 0.39 -9.96
CA LYS A 11 50.39 0.38 -11.43
C LYS A 11 48.95 0.53 -11.93
N GLY A 12 48.00 0.96 -11.07
CA GLY A 12 46.60 1.17 -11.46
C GLY A 12 46.44 2.17 -12.62
N ASN A 13 45.80 1.74 -13.71
CA ASN A 13 45.61 2.48 -14.96
C ASN A 13 46.89 2.84 -15.74
N TYR A 14 48.04 2.24 -15.42
CA TYR A 14 49.24 2.29 -16.27
C TYR A 14 49.13 1.31 -17.43
N ALA A 15 49.96 1.44 -18.47
CA ALA A 15 49.93 0.55 -19.63
C ALA A 15 50.16 -0.93 -19.26
N SER A 16 50.96 -1.18 -18.22
CA SER A 16 51.30 -2.50 -17.70
C SER A 16 50.45 -2.95 -16.51
N GLY A 17 49.37 -2.24 -16.17
CA GLY A 17 48.58 -2.51 -14.96
C GLY A 17 47.08 -2.64 -15.19
N GLN A 18 46.38 -3.06 -14.14
CA GLN A 18 44.95 -3.31 -14.17
C GLN A 18 44.16 -2.00 -14.38
N LYS A 19 43.07 -2.09 -15.15
CA LYS A 19 42.07 -1.02 -15.26
C LYS A 19 41.22 -1.00 -13.99
N VAL A 20 41.25 0.13 -13.28
CA VAL A 20 40.67 0.30 -11.95
C VAL A 20 39.94 1.63 -11.84
N SER A 21 38.89 1.65 -11.03
CA SER A 21 38.19 2.88 -10.66
C SER A 21 39.13 3.79 -9.87
N ILE A 22 39.07 5.09 -10.13
CA ILE A 22 39.97 6.10 -9.58
C ILE A 22 39.18 7.24 -8.96
N PHE A 23 39.60 7.67 -7.78
CA PHE A 23 38.93 8.67 -6.98
C PHE A 23 39.76 9.93 -6.85
N LYS A 24 39.08 11.07 -6.85
CA LYS A 24 39.68 12.39 -6.62
C LYS A 24 39.89 12.61 -5.12
N PHE A 25 40.92 13.37 -4.79
CA PHE A 25 41.11 13.88 -3.44
C PHE A 25 39.87 14.64 -2.97
N LEU A 26 39.45 14.35 -1.75
CA LEU A 26 38.32 14.99 -1.11
C LEU A 26 38.62 16.47 -0.89
N LYS A 27 37.58 17.32 -0.94
CA LYS A 27 37.72 18.76 -0.68
C LYS A 27 38.01 19.09 0.78
N ASP A 28 37.69 18.18 1.71
CA ASP A 28 37.97 18.35 3.13
C ASP A 28 39.49 18.37 3.38
N PRO A 29 40.05 19.49 3.88
CA PRO A 29 41.48 19.63 4.15
C PRO A 29 42.03 18.56 5.11
N LYS A 30 41.23 18.10 6.07
CA LYS A 30 41.67 17.09 7.07
C LYS A 30 41.85 15.72 6.42
N LEU A 31 40.88 15.29 5.61
CA LEU A 31 40.95 14.02 4.89
C LEU A 31 41.98 14.06 3.77
N SER A 32 42.14 15.19 3.07
CA SER A 32 43.21 15.35 2.07
C SER A 32 44.59 15.12 2.68
N LYS A 33 44.87 15.74 3.85
CA LYS A 33 46.15 15.56 4.54
C LYS A 33 46.42 14.12 4.98
N ILE A 34 45.38 13.38 5.36
CA ILE A 34 45.49 11.95 5.68
C ILE A 34 45.81 11.15 4.41
N TRP A 35 45.14 11.43 3.29
CA TRP A 35 45.41 10.77 2.01
C TRP A 35 46.83 11.06 1.49
N GLU A 36 47.31 12.30 1.65
CA GLU A 36 48.68 12.70 1.33
C GLU A 36 49.71 11.86 2.10
N THR A 37 49.49 11.71 3.41
CA THR A 37 50.35 10.89 4.28
C THR A 37 50.36 9.42 3.85
N ARG A 38 49.26 8.92 3.29
CA ARG A 38 49.10 7.51 2.90
C ARG A 38 49.53 7.17 1.47
N ILE A 39 49.83 8.17 0.65
CA ILE A 39 50.36 7.95 -0.70
C ILE A 39 51.84 7.54 -0.69
N MET A 40 52.56 7.82 0.41
CA MET A 40 53.91 7.32 0.66
C MET A 40 54.92 7.66 -0.45
N ARG A 41 54.81 8.86 -1.03
CA ARG A 41 55.78 9.41 -1.97
C ARG A 41 56.51 10.57 -1.32
N GLU A 42 57.84 10.56 -1.40
CA GLU A 42 58.66 11.66 -0.87
C GLU A 42 58.26 13.00 -1.52
N ASN A 43 58.07 14.03 -0.69
CA ASN A 43 57.72 15.39 -1.11
C ASN A 43 56.47 15.52 -1.99
N PHE A 44 55.54 14.55 -1.94
CA PHE A 44 54.33 14.58 -2.75
C PHE A 44 53.35 15.65 -2.27
N LYS A 45 52.94 16.53 -3.19
CA LYS A 45 51.85 17.50 -2.99
C LYS A 45 50.71 17.18 -3.95
N PRO A 46 49.46 17.07 -3.46
CA PRO A 46 48.34 16.70 -4.31
C PRO A 46 48.00 17.83 -5.26
N THR A 47 47.93 17.49 -6.54
CA THR A 47 47.49 18.38 -7.61
C THR A 47 46.04 18.09 -8.00
N THR A 48 45.44 18.95 -8.83
CA THR A 48 44.08 18.75 -9.36
C THR A 48 43.93 17.46 -10.18
N SER A 49 45.03 16.90 -10.69
CA SER A 49 45.11 15.64 -11.43
C SER A 49 45.45 14.42 -10.57
N SER A 50 45.78 14.60 -9.29
CA SER A 50 46.15 13.51 -8.40
C SER A 50 44.93 12.63 -8.05
N ARG A 51 45.05 11.30 -8.21
CA ARG A 51 43.98 10.33 -8.01
C ARG A 51 44.48 9.09 -7.26
N VAL A 52 43.61 8.41 -6.55
CA VAL A 52 43.89 7.12 -5.86
C VAL A 52 42.91 6.06 -6.37
N CYS A 53 43.37 4.85 -6.68
CA CYS A 53 42.50 3.80 -7.20
C CYS A 53 41.78 3.00 -6.10
N GLU A 54 40.73 2.29 -6.49
CA GLU A 54 39.88 1.47 -5.61
C GLU A 54 40.61 0.35 -4.87
N LEU A 55 41.74 -0.12 -5.38
CA LEU A 55 42.55 -1.16 -4.72
C LEU A 55 43.09 -0.71 -3.36
N HIS A 56 43.19 0.60 -3.15
CA HIS A 56 43.63 1.15 -1.88
C HIS A 56 42.47 1.41 -0.92
N PHE A 57 41.23 1.08 -1.25
CA PHE A 57 40.10 1.22 -0.33
C PHE A 57 39.55 -0.15 0.02
N ARG A 58 38.90 -0.25 1.18
CA ARG A 58 38.14 -1.46 1.47
C ARG A 58 36.99 -1.56 0.48
N LYS A 59 36.64 -2.78 0.09
CA LYS A 59 35.50 -3.01 -0.81
C LYS A 59 34.21 -2.39 -0.27
N GLU A 60 34.04 -2.39 1.05
CA GLU A 60 32.91 -1.78 1.76
C GLU A 60 32.88 -0.25 1.71
N ASP A 61 34.01 0.41 1.46
CA ASP A 61 34.12 1.87 1.37
C ASP A 61 33.80 2.39 -0.04
N VAL A 62 33.76 1.50 -1.03
CA VAL A 62 33.44 1.80 -2.42
C VAL A 62 31.95 1.54 -2.67
N LEU A 63 31.17 2.60 -2.75
CA LEU A 63 29.75 2.58 -3.08
C LEU A 63 29.57 2.30 -4.58
N ARG A 64 28.95 1.15 -4.89
CA ARG A 64 28.59 0.75 -6.25
C ARG A 64 27.08 0.78 -6.50
N GLU A 65 26.28 0.84 -5.45
CA GLU A 65 24.82 0.83 -5.51
C GLU A 65 24.27 1.92 -4.57
N THR A 66 23.08 2.45 -4.90
CA THR A 66 22.31 3.34 -4.02
C THR A 66 21.04 2.60 -3.61
N GLU A 67 20.67 2.75 -2.34
CA GLU A 67 19.41 2.23 -1.83
C GLU A 67 18.40 3.40 -1.79
N TYR A 68 17.24 3.21 -2.39
CA TYR A 68 16.13 4.14 -2.38
C TYR A 68 14.88 3.38 -1.93
N ILE A 69 14.13 3.92 -0.98
CA ILE A 69 12.85 3.33 -0.56
C ILE A 69 11.75 4.02 -1.35
N ASP A 70 10.99 3.26 -2.12
CA ASP A 70 9.81 3.78 -2.78
C ASP A 70 8.70 3.99 -1.74
N GLU A 71 8.44 5.26 -1.41
CA GLU A 71 7.49 5.67 -0.37
C GLU A 71 6.06 5.17 -0.62
N LYS A 72 5.70 4.84 -1.87
CA LYS A 72 4.36 4.32 -2.22
C LYS A 72 4.22 2.82 -2.05
N SER A 73 5.29 2.06 -2.24
CA SER A 73 5.26 0.59 -2.19
C SER A 73 5.98 0.01 -0.98
N GLY A 74 6.70 0.82 -0.21
CA GLY A 74 7.55 0.38 0.90
C GLY A 74 8.72 -0.51 0.46
N THR A 75 8.98 -0.62 -0.85
CA THR A 75 9.97 -1.54 -1.41
C THR A 75 11.34 -0.87 -1.48
N LEU A 76 12.37 -1.57 -1.00
CA LEU A 76 13.75 -1.12 -1.10
C LEU A 76 14.31 -1.41 -2.50
N LEU A 77 14.56 -0.36 -3.27
CA LEU A 77 15.13 -0.41 -4.60
C LEU A 77 16.64 -0.18 -4.52
N ARG A 78 17.42 -1.09 -5.12
CA ARG A 78 18.88 -0.98 -5.25
C ARG A 78 19.24 -0.64 -6.68
N ILE A 79 19.84 0.53 -6.89
CA ILE A 79 20.20 1.02 -8.22
C ILE A 79 21.73 1.05 -8.35
N PRO A 80 22.32 0.33 -9.33
CA PRO A 80 23.76 0.38 -9.56
C PRO A 80 24.21 1.75 -10.06
N LEU A 81 25.30 2.26 -9.52
CA LEU A 81 25.93 3.52 -9.91
C LEU A 81 26.76 3.34 -11.17
N GLN A 82 26.56 4.21 -12.16
CA GLN A 82 27.38 4.26 -13.38
C GLN A 82 28.88 4.49 -13.08
N TYR A 83 29.18 5.27 -12.03
CA TYR A 83 30.54 5.51 -11.55
C TYR A 83 30.59 5.26 -10.04
N PRO A 84 31.48 4.37 -9.55
CA PRO A 84 31.63 4.12 -8.12
C PRO A 84 31.97 5.41 -7.37
N LYS A 85 31.50 5.52 -6.14
CA LYS A 85 31.81 6.63 -5.22
C LYS A 85 32.45 6.10 -3.95
N LEU A 86 33.16 6.94 -3.22
CA LEU A 86 33.64 6.59 -1.89
C LEU A 86 32.65 7.03 -0.83
N LYS A 87 32.51 6.25 0.25
CA LYS A 87 31.82 6.68 1.46
C LYS A 87 32.47 7.94 2.02
N GLU A 88 31.65 8.78 2.66
CA GLU A 88 32.15 9.97 3.34
C GLU A 88 33.11 9.56 4.46
N GLY A 89 34.31 10.15 4.47
CA GLY A 89 35.37 9.79 5.43
C GLY A 89 36.17 8.54 5.08
N ALA A 90 36.00 7.93 3.89
CA ALA A 90 36.83 6.81 3.45
C ALA A 90 38.30 7.21 3.33
N ILE A 91 39.19 6.34 3.81
CA ILE A 91 40.65 6.59 3.84
C ILE A 91 41.35 5.42 3.14
N PRO A 92 42.33 5.68 2.24
CA PRO A 92 43.12 4.62 1.63
C PRO A 92 43.75 3.73 2.69
N MET A 93 43.58 2.42 2.62
CA MET A 93 44.26 1.46 3.48
C MET A 93 45.77 1.62 3.39
N PHE A 94 46.43 1.46 4.53
CA PHE A 94 47.87 1.25 4.54
C PHE A 94 48.16 -0.06 3.79
N VAL A 95 49.00 -0.02 2.76
CA VAL A 95 49.45 -1.24 2.07
C VAL A 95 50.49 -1.88 2.98
N SER A 96 50.06 -2.77 3.89
CA SER A 96 50.94 -3.34 4.94
C SER A 96 51.87 -4.44 4.46
N ASP A 97 51.69 -4.98 3.26
CA ASP A 97 52.32 -6.28 2.95
C ASP A 97 53.70 -6.19 2.30
N LYS A 98 54.32 -4.99 2.24
CA LYS A 98 55.65 -4.83 1.60
C LYS A 98 56.65 -3.90 2.31
N TYR A 99 56.44 -3.44 3.56
CA TYR A 99 57.34 -2.41 4.13
C TYR A 99 57.67 -2.51 5.63
N PRO A 100 58.82 -1.92 6.08
CA PRO A 100 59.39 -2.12 7.41
C PRO A 100 58.57 -1.47 8.55
N PRO A 101 58.63 -2.03 9.78
CA PRO A 101 57.81 -1.59 10.93
C PRO A 101 58.02 -0.13 11.39
N SER A 102 59.12 0.51 11.00
CA SER A 102 59.52 1.84 11.47
C SER A 102 58.73 3.01 10.85
N LEU A 103 57.90 2.77 9.82
CA LEU A 103 57.17 3.80 9.08
C LEU A 103 55.64 3.71 9.24
N GLN A 104 55.13 2.90 10.17
CA GLN A 104 53.70 2.79 10.44
C GLN A 104 53.24 3.87 11.44
N PRO A 105 52.30 4.76 11.09
CA PRO A 105 51.70 5.67 12.05
C PRO A 105 50.70 4.91 12.94
N PRO A 106 50.59 5.27 14.23
CA PRO A 106 49.68 4.62 15.17
C PRO A 106 48.22 4.80 14.72
N MET A 107 47.47 3.69 14.66
CA MET A 107 46.05 3.71 14.30
C MET A 107 45.24 4.49 15.34
N ILE A 108 44.69 5.65 14.95
CA ILE A 108 43.74 6.39 15.78
C ILE A 108 42.37 5.71 15.67
N VAL A 109 42.04 4.87 16.65
CA VAL A 109 40.68 4.35 16.83
C VAL A 109 39.85 5.44 17.50
N SER A 110 38.93 6.08 16.77
CA SER A 110 38.02 7.05 17.39
C SER A 110 37.04 6.32 18.32
N ARG A 111 37.05 6.65 19.61
CA ARG A 111 36.08 6.12 20.58
C ARG A 111 34.69 6.69 20.28
N GLU A 112 33.69 5.82 20.24
CA GLU A 112 32.29 6.21 20.12
C GLU A 112 31.87 7.06 21.34
N SER A 113 31.14 8.16 21.11
CA SER A 113 30.69 9.01 22.22
C SER A 113 29.71 8.25 23.12
N PRO A 114 29.70 8.53 24.45
CA PRO A 114 28.77 7.89 25.38
C PRO A 114 27.29 8.03 24.96
N SER A 115 26.91 9.15 24.35
CA SER A 115 25.55 9.43 23.86
C SER A 115 25.13 8.49 22.72
N ARG A 116 25.99 8.29 21.72
CA ARG A 116 25.73 7.38 20.60
C ARG A 116 25.64 5.93 21.06
N LYS A 117 26.52 5.53 21.99
CA LYS A 117 26.48 4.19 22.59
C LYS A 117 25.17 3.93 23.32
N ARG A 118 24.65 4.90 24.10
CA ARG A 118 23.36 4.80 24.81
C ARG A 118 22.20 4.65 23.83
N LYS A 119 22.08 5.54 22.84
CA LYS A 119 21.00 5.48 21.84
C LYS A 119 20.97 4.13 21.10
N ARG A 120 22.13 3.61 20.69
CA ARG A 120 22.22 2.29 20.03
C ARG A 120 21.72 1.16 20.94
N LEU A 121 22.02 1.21 22.23
CA LEU A 121 21.55 0.21 23.20
C LEU A 121 20.04 0.29 23.41
N GLU A 122 19.48 1.51 23.48
CA GLU A 122 18.04 1.76 23.57
C GLU A 122 17.32 1.24 22.32
N ASP A 123 17.77 1.62 21.12
CA ASP A 123 17.20 1.15 19.86
C ASP A 123 17.25 -0.39 19.74
N LYS A 124 18.35 -1.01 20.20
CA LYS A 124 18.50 -2.47 20.23
C LYS A 124 17.51 -3.12 21.20
N LEU A 125 17.27 -2.50 22.36
CA LEU A 125 16.32 -2.99 23.34
C LEU A 125 14.90 -2.90 22.79
N VAL A 126 14.50 -1.75 22.21
CA VAL A 126 13.18 -1.53 21.62
C VAL A 126 12.89 -2.57 20.53
N ARG A 127 13.83 -2.82 19.61
CA ARG A 127 13.69 -3.84 18.57
C ARG A 127 13.47 -5.23 19.16
N LYS A 128 14.26 -5.60 20.17
CA LYS A 128 14.12 -6.91 20.84
C LYS A 128 12.76 -7.07 21.50
N THR A 129 12.23 -5.99 22.12
CA THR A 129 10.90 -6.01 22.73
C THR A 129 9.78 -6.14 21.69
N GLN A 130 9.92 -5.47 20.54
CA GLN A 130 8.96 -5.58 19.42
C GLN A 130 8.94 -7.01 18.85
N GLU A 131 10.11 -7.60 18.60
CA GLU A 131 10.24 -8.97 18.10
C GLU A 131 9.60 -9.98 19.06
N ALA A 132 9.89 -9.88 20.36
CA ALA A 132 9.29 -10.75 21.38
C ALA A 132 7.77 -10.57 21.47
N SER A 133 7.25 -9.35 21.32
CA SER A 133 5.80 -9.08 21.30
C SER A 133 5.12 -9.74 20.11
N ILE A 134 5.70 -9.63 18.91
CA ILE A 134 5.18 -10.25 17.68
C ILE A 134 5.19 -11.77 17.81
N GLU A 135 6.29 -12.34 18.33
CA GLU A 135 6.42 -13.77 18.53
C GLU A 135 5.37 -14.30 19.52
N THR A 136 5.14 -13.58 20.62
CA THR A 136 4.11 -13.93 21.62
C THR A 136 2.70 -13.86 21.01
N ALA A 137 2.39 -12.84 20.21
CA ALA A 137 1.11 -12.71 19.53
C ALA A 137 0.88 -13.85 18.53
N ASN A 138 1.89 -14.18 17.71
CA ASN A 138 1.83 -15.29 16.76
C ASN A 138 1.68 -16.64 17.47
N TYR A 139 2.38 -16.84 18.59
CA TYR A 139 2.24 -18.03 19.42
C TYR A 139 0.82 -18.19 19.95
N TYR A 140 0.23 -17.10 20.47
CA TYR A 140 -1.14 -17.11 20.97
C TYR A 140 -2.15 -17.39 19.86
N MET A 141 -2.05 -16.68 18.73
CA MET A 141 -2.93 -16.90 17.57
C MET A 141 -2.87 -18.36 17.10
N LYS A 142 -1.67 -18.95 16.98
CA LYS A 142 -1.51 -20.33 16.52
C LYS A 142 -2.11 -21.38 17.45
N ARG A 143 -2.28 -21.10 18.75
CA ARG A 143 -2.85 -22.06 19.73
C ARG A 143 -4.34 -21.86 19.99
N VAL A 144 -4.89 -20.68 19.68
CA VAL A 144 -6.24 -20.29 20.06
C VAL A 144 -7.18 -20.13 18.86
N THR A 145 -6.66 -20.09 17.63
CA THR A 145 -7.50 -20.01 16.42
C THR A 145 -7.49 -21.31 15.63
N PHE A 146 -8.68 -21.73 15.19
CA PHE A 146 -8.82 -22.74 14.14
C PHE A 146 -8.77 -22.01 12.80
N THR A 147 -7.90 -22.44 11.90
CA THR A 147 -7.74 -21.74 10.61
C THR A 147 -8.85 -22.07 9.62
N ASN A 148 -9.52 -23.22 9.81
CA ASN A 148 -10.62 -23.67 8.97
C ASN A 148 -11.51 -24.70 9.70
N LEU A 149 -12.71 -24.93 9.14
CA LEU A 149 -13.70 -25.86 9.69
C LEU A 149 -13.22 -27.32 9.68
N ALA A 150 -12.34 -27.71 8.75
CA ALA A 150 -11.84 -29.08 8.65
C ALA A 150 -10.90 -29.43 9.81
N GLU A 151 -10.06 -28.49 10.24
CA GLU A 151 -9.18 -28.62 11.41
C GLU A 151 -9.98 -28.80 12.70
N LEU A 152 -11.04 -28.01 12.88
CA LEU A 152 -11.97 -28.16 14.01
C LEU A 152 -12.66 -29.53 13.99
N ASN A 153 -13.17 -29.96 12.83
CA ASN A 153 -13.83 -31.26 12.69
C ASN A 153 -12.88 -32.43 12.95
N PHE A 154 -11.63 -32.34 12.47
CA PHE A 154 -10.59 -33.33 12.73
C PHE A 154 -10.28 -33.47 14.23
N LEU A 155 -10.09 -32.35 14.93
CA LEU A 155 -9.80 -32.34 16.38
C LEU A 155 -11.01 -32.75 17.22
N ARG A 156 -12.23 -32.46 16.77
CA ARG A 156 -13.46 -32.97 17.42
C ARG A 156 -13.57 -34.49 17.26
N ASN A 157 -13.25 -35.00 16.07
CA ASN A 157 -13.33 -36.44 15.76
C ASN A 157 -12.20 -37.24 16.43
N SER A 158 -11.06 -36.60 16.74
CA SER A 158 -9.97 -37.25 17.47
C SER A 158 -10.34 -37.57 18.93
N LYS A 159 -11.42 -36.97 19.46
CA LYS A 159 -11.87 -37.08 20.87
C LYS A 159 -10.82 -36.67 21.91
N VAL A 160 -9.73 -36.02 21.49
CA VAL A 160 -8.67 -35.51 22.38
C VAL A 160 -9.14 -34.24 23.10
N PHE A 161 -10.01 -33.46 22.47
CA PHE A 161 -10.56 -32.22 23.00
C PHE A 161 -12.09 -32.27 23.05
N ILE A 162 -12.68 -31.73 24.11
CA ILE A 162 -14.12 -31.46 24.18
C ILE A 162 -14.35 -30.10 23.49
N LEU A 163 -14.85 -30.15 22.26
CA LEU A 163 -15.12 -28.96 21.44
C LEU A 163 -16.62 -28.82 21.19
N PRO A 164 -17.17 -27.59 21.13
CA PRO A 164 -18.58 -27.36 20.85
C PRO A 164 -18.99 -27.92 19.48
N HIS A 165 -20.24 -28.37 19.39
CA HIS A 165 -20.78 -28.87 18.13
C HIS A 165 -20.86 -27.74 17.09
N GLU A 166 -20.79 -28.09 15.81
CA GLU A 166 -20.89 -27.11 14.72
C GLU A 166 -22.18 -26.29 14.81
N SER A 167 -23.30 -26.92 15.17
CA SER A 167 -24.57 -26.21 15.40
C SER A 167 -24.51 -25.21 16.56
N THR A 168 -23.77 -25.55 17.62
CA THR A 168 -23.56 -24.65 18.77
C THR A 168 -22.72 -23.45 18.34
N LEU A 169 -21.66 -23.69 17.58
CA LEU A 169 -20.82 -22.63 17.02
C LEU A 169 -21.61 -21.76 16.04
N ARG A 170 -22.37 -22.36 15.12
CA ARG A 170 -23.23 -21.63 14.18
C ARG A 170 -24.22 -20.75 14.93
N ARG A 171 -24.83 -21.24 16.02
CA ARG A 171 -25.75 -20.46 16.85
C ARG A 171 -25.06 -19.27 17.51
N VAL A 172 -23.94 -19.50 18.20
CA VAL A 172 -23.18 -18.43 18.88
C VAL A 172 -22.62 -17.42 17.86
N CYS A 173 -22.11 -17.90 16.72
CA CYS A 173 -21.59 -17.04 15.66
C CYS A 173 -22.70 -16.31 14.88
N SER A 174 -23.91 -16.88 14.78
CA SER A 174 -25.06 -16.25 14.13
C SER A 174 -25.70 -15.14 14.96
N GLU A 175 -25.44 -15.08 16.27
CA GLU A 175 -25.87 -13.97 17.14
C GLU A 175 -25.13 -12.67 16.79
N PHE A 176 -23.93 -12.75 16.19
CA PHE A 176 -23.26 -11.60 15.60
C PHE A 176 -23.89 -11.27 14.24
N GLY A 177 -25.18 -10.93 14.23
CA GLY A 177 -25.89 -10.46 13.05
C GLY A 177 -25.26 -9.17 12.53
N VAL A 178 -24.18 -9.27 11.76
CA VAL A 178 -23.47 -8.14 11.16
C VAL A 178 -24.34 -7.60 10.04
N ASN A 179 -25.28 -6.75 10.41
CA ASN A 179 -26.15 -6.03 9.52
C ASN A 179 -25.68 -4.58 9.49
N PRO A 180 -25.28 -4.03 8.33
CA PRO A 180 -24.84 -2.64 8.22
C PRO A 180 -25.85 -1.61 8.76
N SER A 181 -27.14 -1.95 8.77
CA SER A 181 -28.20 -1.10 9.33
C SER A 181 -28.33 -1.15 10.87
N GLN A 182 -27.66 -2.09 11.53
CA GLN A 182 -27.62 -2.26 12.99
C GLN A 182 -26.23 -2.01 13.58
N GLU A 183 -25.20 -1.82 12.75
CA GLU A 183 -23.81 -1.55 13.17
C GLU A 183 -23.60 -0.26 13.98
N GLN A 184 -24.61 0.60 14.12
CA GLN A 184 -24.56 1.85 14.90
C GLN A 184 -25.26 1.75 16.27
N ASP A 185 -25.74 0.57 16.67
CA ASP A 185 -26.30 0.38 18.01
C ASP A 185 -25.21 0.29 19.10
N ASP A 186 -25.58 0.54 20.35
CA ASP A 186 -24.65 0.55 21.49
C ASP A 186 -24.04 -0.82 21.80
N ASP A 187 -24.69 -1.91 21.38
CA ASP A 187 -24.26 -3.29 21.61
C ASP A 187 -23.28 -3.79 20.53
N SER A 188 -23.17 -3.06 19.42
CA SER A 188 -22.32 -3.38 18.29
C SER A 188 -20.88 -2.83 18.42
N PHE A 189 -20.02 -3.26 17.51
CA PHE A 189 -18.61 -2.85 17.49
C PHE A 189 -18.43 -1.32 17.41
N LEU A 190 -19.21 -0.60 16.59
CA LEU A 190 -19.05 0.85 16.46
C LEU A 190 -19.58 1.59 17.70
N GLY A 191 -20.64 1.09 18.34
CA GLY A 191 -21.11 1.58 19.64
C GLY A 191 -20.02 1.45 20.72
N TYR A 192 -19.43 0.26 20.83
CA TYR A 192 -18.28 0.01 21.72
C TYR A 192 -17.09 0.94 21.42
N ILE A 193 -16.71 1.08 20.14
CA ILE A 193 -15.60 1.97 19.75
C ILE A 193 -15.93 3.43 20.07
N THR A 194 -17.18 3.87 19.89
CA THR A 194 -17.63 5.23 20.24
C THR A 194 -17.49 5.49 21.74
N GLN A 195 -17.86 4.53 22.60
CA GLN A 195 -17.61 4.65 24.04
C GLN A 195 -16.12 4.74 24.36
N LYS A 196 -15.27 3.96 23.67
CA LYS A 196 -13.82 3.95 23.88
C LYS A 196 -13.12 5.17 23.28
N PHE A 197 -13.71 5.82 22.29
CA PHE A 197 -13.17 7.02 21.63
C PHE A 197 -12.95 8.17 22.61
N ASN A 198 -13.79 8.27 23.65
CA ASN A 198 -13.67 9.27 24.71
C ASN A 198 -12.40 9.15 25.55
N PHE A 199 -11.72 7.99 25.53
CA PHE A 199 -10.48 7.75 26.26
C PHE A 199 -9.22 7.97 25.41
N LEU A 200 -9.37 8.30 24.12
CA LEU A 200 -8.25 8.53 23.20
C LEU A 200 -7.75 9.98 23.28
N GLY A 201 -6.43 10.17 23.23
CA GLY A 201 -5.83 11.50 23.13
C GLY A 201 -6.04 12.11 21.74
N ASP A 202 -5.90 13.42 21.61
CA ASP A 202 -6.21 14.13 20.36
C ASP A 202 -5.37 13.68 19.15
N LYS A 203 -4.15 13.17 19.40
CA LYS A 203 -3.30 12.60 18.35
C LYS A 203 -3.78 11.24 17.86
N ASP A 204 -4.40 10.45 18.73
CA ASP A 204 -4.87 9.09 18.43
C ASP A 204 -6.21 9.09 17.69
N LYS A 205 -6.93 10.22 17.71
CA LYS A 205 -8.18 10.43 16.96
C LYS A 205 -7.94 10.63 15.46
N THR A 206 -6.69 10.89 15.05
CA THR A 206 -6.35 11.08 13.63
C THR A 206 -6.03 9.74 12.99
N ILE A 207 -6.95 9.23 12.17
CA ILE A 207 -6.78 7.97 11.45
C ILE A 207 -6.81 8.18 9.93
N SER A 208 -6.13 7.31 9.20
CA SER A 208 -6.22 7.23 7.75
C SER A 208 -7.13 6.07 7.36
N LEU A 209 -8.27 6.38 6.76
CA LEU A 209 -9.20 5.39 6.23
C LEU A 209 -8.78 5.04 4.80
N MET A 210 -8.43 3.77 4.58
CA MET A 210 -8.14 3.23 3.25
C MET A 210 -9.25 2.25 2.87
N ILE A 211 -9.89 2.48 1.72
CA ILE A 211 -10.95 1.63 1.17
C ILE A 211 -10.54 1.21 -0.24
N ASP A 212 -10.78 -0.05 -0.59
CA ASP A 212 -10.55 -0.60 -1.93
C ASP A 212 -11.75 -1.49 -2.35
N GLU A 213 -11.84 -1.81 -3.62
CA GLU A 213 -12.98 -2.54 -4.20
C GLU A 213 -12.85 -4.06 -4.06
N ILE A 214 -13.89 -4.67 -3.50
CA ILE A 214 -14.05 -6.13 -3.48
C ILE A 214 -14.97 -6.52 -4.65
N HIS A 215 -14.40 -7.23 -5.64
CA HIS A 215 -15.17 -7.79 -6.75
C HIS A 215 -15.82 -9.11 -6.31
N LEU A 216 -17.10 -9.06 -5.96
CA LEU A 216 -17.89 -10.26 -5.67
C LEU A 216 -18.35 -10.94 -6.96
N ARG A 217 -18.56 -12.26 -6.91
CA ARG A 217 -19.19 -12.99 -8.01
C ARG A 217 -20.60 -12.41 -8.24
N PRO A 218 -21.04 -12.22 -9.49
CA PRO A 218 -22.41 -11.78 -9.80
C PRO A 218 -23.37 -12.97 -9.62
N THR A 219 -23.51 -13.46 -8.39
CA THR A 219 -24.51 -14.45 -8.00
C THR A 219 -25.67 -13.75 -7.31
N TYR A 220 -26.87 -14.32 -7.41
CA TYR A 220 -27.99 -13.86 -6.61
C TYR A 220 -27.90 -14.49 -5.23
N ASP A 221 -27.89 -13.67 -4.18
CA ASP A 221 -28.00 -14.13 -2.81
C ASP A 221 -29.42 -13.91 -2.31
N TYR A 222 -30.06 -15.01 -1.94
CA TYR A 222 -31.34 -15.04 -1.24
C TYR A 222 -31.08 -15.41 0.21
N VAL A 223 -31.10 -14.40 1.08
CA VAL A 223 -30.86 -14.59 2.53
C VAL A 223 -32.06 -14.04 3.28
N GLY A 224 -32.72 -14.88 4.07
CA GLY A 224 -33.82 -14.47 4.95
C GLY A 224 -35.04 -13.87 4.23
N GLY A 225 -35.35 -14.32 3.01
CA GLY A 225 -36.52 -13.81 2.26
C GLY A 225 -36.28 -12.58 1.40
N LYS A 226 -35.05 -12.04 1.39
CA LYS A 226 -34.71 -10.81 0.65
C LYS A 226 -33.71 -11.11 -0.46
N LEU A 227 -33.98 -10.53 -1.64
CA LEU A 227 -33.12 -10.62 -2.81
C LEU A 227 -32.16 -9.43 -2.82
N TYR A 228 -30.86 -9.68 -2.80
CA TYR A 228 -29.83 -8.63 -2.75
C TYR A 228 -29.12 -8.47 -4.10
N VAL A 229 -29.83 -8.01 -5.14
CA VAL A 229 -29.20 -7.75 -6.45
C VAL A 229 -29.94 -6.67 -7.25
N ILE A 230 -29.20 -5.63 -7.68
CA ILE A 230 -29.63 -4.70 -8.74
C ILE A 230 -28.77 -5.00 -9.99
N ASN A 231 -29.19 -5.99 -10.78
CA ASN A 231 -28.49 -6.46 -11.98
C ASN A 231 -29.49 -6.68 -13.13
N ASN A 232 -29.09 -6.33 -14.36
CA ASN A 232 -29.89 -6.56 -15.56
C ASN A 232 -30.33 -8.02 -15.74
N VAL A 233 -29.47 -8.99 -15.39
CA VAL A 233 -29.83 -10.43 -15.49
C VAL A 233 -31.04 -10.76 -14.61
N VAL A 234 -31.15 -10.13 -13.44
CA VAL A 234 -32.30 -10.31 -12.54
C VAL A 234 -33.55 -9.65 -13.13
N ALA A 235 -33.40 -8.46 -13.73
CA ALA A 235 -34.51 -7.81 -14.42
C ALA A 235 -35.03 -8.63 -15.61
N GLU A 236 -34.14 -9.29 -16.37
CA GLU A 236 -34.51 -10.22 -17.45
C GLU A 236 -35.22 -11.46 -16.90
N GLY A 237 -34.69 -12.07 -15.84
CA GLY A 237 -35.31 -13.21 -15.17
C GLY A 237 -36.72 -12.88 -14.64
N LEU A 238 -36.92 -11.70 -14.04
CA LEU A 238 -38.24 -11.23 -13.60
C LEU A 238 -39.22 -11.02 -14.75
N ASN A 239 -38.74 -10.59 -15.92
CA ASN A 239 -39.60 -10.41 -17.10
C ASN A 239 -40.01 -11.75 -17.71
N LEU A 240 -39.11 -12.74 -17.73
CA LEU A 240 -39.37 -14.06 -18.30
C LEU A 240 -40.23 -14.94 -17.39
N LEU A 241 -39.87 -15.03 -16.11
CA LEU A 241 -40.42 -16.02 -15.19
C LEU A 241 -41.38 -15.42 -14.15
N GLY A 242 -41.46 -14.09 -14.05
CA GLY A 242 -42.23 -13.44 -13.00
C GLY A 242 -43.73 -13.76 -13.06
N ALA A 243 -44.31 -13.80 -14.27
CA ALA A 243 -45.72 -14.15 -14.46
C ALA A 243 -45.98 -15.63 -14.16
N GLU A 244 -45.09 -16.53 -14.61
CA GLU A 244 -45.21 -17.98 -14.39
C GLU A 244 -45.12 -18.36 -12.90
N ASN A 245 -44.41 -17.57 -12.12
CA ASN A 245 -44.19 -17.79 -10.68
C ASN A 245 -45.08 -16.91 -9.79
N ASN A 246 -46.10 -16.25 -10.32
CA ASN A 246 -47.01 -15.36 -9.59
C ASN A 246 -46.30 -14.28 -8.75
N ILE A 247 -45.17 -13.76 -9.26
CA ILE A 247 -44.44 -12.68 -8.60
C ILE A 247 -45.17 -11.37 -8.86
N PHE A 248 -45.72 -10.77 -7.80
CA PHE A 248 -46.45 -9.51 -7.90
C PHE A 248 -45.52 -8.37 -8.31
N HIS A 249 -46.01 -7.44 -9.15
CA HIS A 249 -45.23 -6.31 -9.67
C HIS A 249 -43.88 -6.67 -10.33
N HIS A 250 -43.74 -7.89 -10.87
CA HIS A 250 -42.47 -8.34 -11.44
C HIS A 250 -41.96 -7.44 -12.58
N LYS A 251 -42.86 -6.89 -13.41
CA LYS A 251 -42.52 -5.94 -14.48
C LYS A 251 -42.03 -4.60 -13.91
N ASP A 252 -42.81 -4.01 -13.00
CA ASP A 252 -42.47 -2.73 -12.36
C ASP A 252 -41.12 -2.83 -11.62
N THR A 253 -40.88 -3.96 -10.95
CA THR A 253 -39.63 -4.25 -10.25
C THR A 253 -38.46 -4.41 -11.23
N ALA A 254 -38.66 -5.11 -12.35
CA ALA A 254 -37.64 -5.23 -13.38
C ALA A 254 -37.28 -3.87 -14.00
N ASP A 255 -38.28 -3.02 -14.23
CA ASP A 255 -38.08 -1.68 -14.77
C ASP A 255 -37.34 -0.78 -13.77
N TYR A 256 -37.69 -0.84 -12.49
CA TYR A 256 -36.93 -0.19 -11.41
C TYR A 256 -35.45 -0.62 -11.41
N ILE A 257 -35.17 -1.92 -11.46
CA ILE A 257 -33.80 -2.44 -11.50
C ILE A 257 -33.05 -1.91 -12.71
N LYS A 258 -33.68 -1.90 -13.89
CA LYS A 258 -33.09 -1.37 -15.12
C LYS A 258 -32.79 0.12 -15.02
N ILE A 259 -33.67 0.92 -14.41
CA ILE A 259 -33.45 2.36 -14.20
C ILE A 259 -32.23 2.60 -13.32
N ILE A 260 -32.15 1.94 -12.15
CA ILE A 260 -31.02 2.11 -11.23
C ILE A 260 -29.71 1.58 -11.85
N HIS A 261 -29.75 0.44 -12.53
CA HIS A 261 -28.59 -0.09 -13.24
C HIS A 261 -28.12 0.86 -14.35
N ARG A 262 -29.04 1.47 -15.10
CA ARG A 262 -28.72 2.44 -16.15
C ARG A 262 -28.02 3.67 -15.58
N TRP A 263 -28.52 4.21 -14.47
CA TRP A 263 -27.87 5.31 -13.76
C TRP A 263 -26.46 4.92 -13.30
N TRP A 264 -26.31 3.74 -12.71
CA TRP A 264 -25.02 3.24 -12.28
C TRP A 264 -24.02 3.10 -13.44
N SER A 265 -24.45 2.60 -14.61
CA SER A 265 -23.60 2.52 -15.80
C SER A 265 -23.05 3.89 -16.21
N VAL A 266 -23.89 4.94 -16.19
CA VAL A 266 -23.49 6.30 -16.57
C VAL A 266 -22.52 6.91 -15.56
N MET A 267 -22.77 6.72 -14.26
CA MET A 267 -21.97 7.33 -13.20
C MET A 267 -20.64 6.60 -12.95
N ASN A 268 -20.58 5.29 -13.22
CA ASN A 268 -19.42 4.46 -12.94
C ASN A 268 -18.52 4.33 -14.19
N ILE A 269 -17.95 5.43 -14.67
CA ILE A 269 -17.01 5.44 -15.80
C ILE A 269 -15.62 5.84 -15.30
N LYS A 270 -14.75 4.85 -15.13
CA LYS A 270 -13.41 5.03 -14.54
C LYS A 270 -12.32 5.37 -15.55
N THR A 271 -12.55 5.03 -16.82
CA THR A 271 -11.59 5.24 -17.90
C THR A 271 -12.33 5.66 -19.16
N LYS A 272 -11.65 6.45 -20.00
CA LYS A 272 -12.22 6.94 -21.25
C LYS A 272 -12.65 5.86 -22.25
N TYR A 273 -12.11 4.64 -22.11
CA TYR A 273 -12.35 3.52 -23.03
C TYR A 273 -13.29 2.44 -22.46
N LYS A 274 -13.85 2.64 -21.25
CA LYS A 274 -14.66 1.62 -20.58
C LYS A 274 -15.86 1.19 -21.43
N GLY A 275 -16.57 2.16 -22.00
CA GLY A 275 -17.71 1.92 -22.89
C GLY A 275 -17.31 1.21 -24.18
N ASP A 276 -16.15 1.54 -24.76
CA ASP A 276 -15.66 0.89 -25.98
C ASP A 276 -15.32 -0.58 -25.75
N HIS A 277 -14.65 -0.89 -24.63
CA HIS A 277 -14.29 -2.26 -24.26
C HIS A 277 -15.51 -3.14 -23.98
N LYS A 278 -16.59 -2.55 -23.47
CA LYS A 278 -17.83 -3.25 -23.11
C LYS A 278 -18.91 -3.16 -24.18
N LEU A 279 -18.68 -2.40 -25.25
CA LEU A 279 -19.67 -2.10 -26.27
C LEU A 279 -20.97 -1.55 -25.67
N ASP A 280 -20.86 -0.71 -24.64
CA ASP A 280 -21.99 -0.07 -23.95
C ASP A 280 -21.85 1.45 -24.02
N ASP A 281 -22.71 2.08 -24.82
CA ASP A 281 -22.74 3.54 -25.02
C ASP A 281 -23.07 4.29 -23.73
N PHE A 282 -23.76 3.66 -22.77
CA PHE A 282 -24.06 4.26 -21.46
C PHE A 282 -22.85 4.21 -20.51
N GLN A 283 -21.78 3.48 -20.85
CA GLN A 283 -20.50 3.47 -20.12
C GLN A 283 -19.39 4.24 -20.85
N LYS A 284 -19.73 4.99 -21.90
CA LYS A 284 -18.82 5.97 -22.54
C LYS A 284 -18.84 7.29 -21.76
N PRO A 285 -17.69 7.98 -21.63
CA PRO A 285 -17.59 9.26 -20.92
C PRO A 285 -18.68 10.24 -21.35
N LEU A 286 -19.19 11.01 -20.38
CA LEU A 286 -20.08 12.14 -20.67
C LEU A 286 -19.24 13.25 -21.32
N MET A 287 -19.54 13.57 -22.57
CA MET A 287 -18.88 14.63 -23.32
C MET A 287 -19.85 15.79 -23.56
N LYS A 288 -19.44 17.00 -23.20
CA LYS A 288 -20.32 18.19 -23.24
C LYS A 288 -20.73 18.61 -24.65
N GLU A 289 -19.96 18.18 -25.66
CA GLU A 289 -20.13 18.60 -27.06
C GLU A 289 -21.40 18.03 -27.73
N PHE A 290 -22.13 17.15 -27.04
CA PHE A 290 -23.34 16.51 -27.56
C PHE A 290 -24.53 16.67 -26.61
N ASP A 291 -25.17 17.85 -26.60
CA ASP A 291 -26.45 18.10 -25.89
C ASP A 291 -27.57 17.12 -26.29
N SER A 292 -27.38 16.38 -27.38
CA SER A 292 -28.29 15.35 -27.90
C SER A 292 -28.00 13.94 -27.37
N GLU A 293 -27.05 13.76 -26.46
CA GLU A 293 -26.68 12.42 -25.98
C GLU A 293 -27.75 11.80 -25.08
N PRO A 294 -28.18 10.55 -25.34
CA PRO A 294 -29.19 9.85 -24.54
C PRO A 294 -28.88 9.77 -23.04
N LYS A 295 -27.59 9.80 -22.67
CA LYS A 295 -27.12 9.78 -21.28
C LYS A 295 -27.48 11.07 -20.52
N TYR A 296 -27.30 12.23 -21.13
CA TYR A 296 -27.64 13.52 -20.51
C TYR A 296 -29.13 13.63 -20.27
N LYS A 297 -29.92 13.29 -21.29
CA LYS A 297 -31.37 13.22 -21.18
C LYS A 297 -31.79 12.27 -20.05
N PHE A 298 -31.19 11.09 -19.99
CA PHE A 298 -31.46 10.13 -18.93
C PHE A 298 -31.14 10.70 -17.54
N LEU A 299 -30.00 11.37 -17.33
CA LEU A 299 -29.65 11.94 -16.02
C LEU A 299 -30.63 13.04 -15.59
N ILE A 300 -31.06 13.90 -16.52
CA ILE A 300 -32.07 14.93 -16.24
C ILE A 300 -33.41 14.28 -15.85
N ASP A 301 -33.87 13.31 -16.65
CA ASP A 301 -35.12 12.59 -16.42
C ASP A 301 -35.07 11.80 -15.10
N PHE A 302 -33.92 11.21 -14.77
CA PHE A 302 -33.67 10.49 -13.52
C PHE A 302 -33.68 11.43 -12.31
N GLY A 303 -33.06 12.62 -12.41
CA GLY A 303 -33.14 13.64 -11.37
C GLY A 303 -34.57 14.10 -11.09
N GLN A 304 -35.38 14.29 -12.15
CA GLN A 304 -36.81 14.58 -12.00
C GLN A 304 -37.60 13.41 -11.39
N TRP A 305 -37.23 12.18 -11.72
CA TRP A 305 -37.82 10.98 -11.13
C TRP A 305 -37.53 10.88 -9.63
N LEU A 306 -36.30 11.16 -9.18
CA LEU A 306 -35.95 11.22 -7.75
C LEU A 306 -36.74 12.28 -6.98
N LYS A 307 -36.91 13.47 -7.55
CA LYS A 307 -37.72 14.56 -6.96
C LYS A 307 -39.19 14.19 -6.83
N ARG A 308 -39.72 13.41 -7.78
CA ARG A 308 -41.09 12.89 -7.69
C ARG A 308 -41.20 11.80 -6.64
N TRP A 309 -40.22 10.90 -6.58
CA TRP A 309 -40.18 9.81 -5.60
C TRP A 309 -40.12 10.33 -4.15
N GLU A 310 -39.32 11.37 -3.88
CA GLU A 310 -39.25 12.02 -2.56
C GLU A 310 -40.59 12.60 -2.09
N LYS A 311 -41.40 13.09 -3.04
CA LYS A 311 -42.71 13.68 -2.77
C LYS A 311 -43.82 12.64 -2.64
N MET A 312 -43.53 11.36 -2.84
CA MET A 312 -44.52 10.30 -2.64
C MET A 312 -44.73 10.11 -1.13
N ASP A 313 -45.98 10.26 -0.69
CA ASP A 313 -46.38 10.03 0.69
C ASP A 313 -46.50 8.51 0.94
N SER A 314 -45.35 7.84 1.09
CA SER A 314 -45.30 6.41 1.43
C SER A 314 -44.38 6.14 2.61
N ASN A 315 -44.91 5.45 3.61
CA ASN A 315 -44.17 5.03 4.81
C ASN A 315 -43.17 3.88 4.55
N THR A 316 -43.14 3.33 3.34
CA THR A 316 -42.28 2.21 2.93
C THR A 316 -41.84 2.38 1.48
N GLY A 317 -40.71 1.78 1.09
CA GLY A 317 -40.25 1.82 -0.31
C GLY A 317 -39.59 3.14 -0.72
N CYS A 318 -39.17 3.95 0.25
CA CYS A 318 -38.41 5.17 0.04
C CYS A 318 -36.92 4.95 0.29
N LEU A 319 -36.08 5.72 -0.41
CA LEU A 319 -34.67 5.83 -0.05
C LEU A 319 -34.55 6.57 1.29
N THR A 320 -33.50 6.25 2.06
CA THR A 320 -33.17 7.07 3.23
C THR A 320 -32.85 8.50 2.77
N THR A 321 -33.11 9.49 3.61
CA THR A 321 -32.80 10.91 3.30
C THR A 321 -31.35 11.09 2.85
N GLN A 322 -30.41 10.40 3.49
CA GLN A 322 -28.99 10.46 3.15
C GLN A 322 -28.71 9.86 1.76
N THR A 323 -29.27 8.68 1.47
CA THR A 323 -29.10 8.02 0.17
C THR A 323 -29.73 8.83 -0.96
N HIS A 324 -30.94 9.35 -0.74
CA HIS A 324 -31.62 10.18 -1.73
C HIS A 324 -30.84 11.46 -2.04
N LEU A 325 -30.38 12.16 -1.01
CA LEU A 325 -29.60 13.38 -1.16
C LEU A 325 -28.28 13.12 -1.92
N ALA A 326 -27.57 12.03 -1.58
CA ALA A 326 -26.33 11.66 -2.25
C ALA A 326 -26.54 11.35 -3.75
N ILE A 327 -27.57 10.57 -4.09
CA ILE A 327 -27.88 10.22 -5.48
C ILE A 327 -28.35 11.47 -6.24
N SER A 328 -29.19 12.31 -5.64
CA SER A 328 -29.69 13.54 -6.27
C SER A 328 -28.55 14.51 -6.58
N HIS A 329 -27.70 14.82 -5.61
CA HIS A 329 -26.56 15.72 -5.81
C HIS A 329 -25.57 15.20 -6.86
N THR A 330 -25.24 13.91 -6.82
CA THR A 330 -24.31 13.32 -7.80
C THR A 330 -24.89 13.33 -9.22
N THR A 331 -26.18 13.02 -9.36
CA THR A 331 -26.88 13.06 -10.65
C THR A 331 -26.93 14.47 -11.24
N GLU A 332 -27.20 15.49 -10.41
CA GLU A 332 -27.32 16.88 -10.87
C GLU A 332 -25.97 17.54 -11.16
N ALA A 333 -24.92 17.17 -10.41
CA ALA A 333 -23.57 17.72 -10.61
C ALA A 333 -22.87 17.14 -11.85
N MET A 334 -23.14 15.88 -12.20
CA MET A 334 -22.39 15.18 -13.26
C MET A 334 -22.47 15.86 -14.64
N PRO A 335 -23.64 16.33 -15.12
CA PRO A 335 -23.72 17.09 -16.37
C PRO A 335 -22.89 18.38 -16.38
N ALA A 336 -22.74 19.05 -15.23
CA ALA A 336 -21.95 20.28 -15.12
C ALA A 336 -20.44 20.02 -15.13
N LEU A 337 -20.01 18.85 -14.68
CA LEU A 337 -18.60 18.43 -14.64
C LEU A 337 -18.12 17.78 -15.94
N ALA A 338 -19.04 17.44 -16.84
CA ALA A 338 -18.68 16.89 -18.14
C ALA A 338 -17.94 17.94 -18.98
N THR A 339 -16.74 17.58 -19.43
CA THR A 339 -15.88 18.39 -20.29
C THR A 339 -16.10 18.10 -21.76
#